data_AF-A0A8H6CEG6-F1
#
_entry.id   AF-A0A8H6CEG6-F1
#
_cell.length_a   1.000
_cell.length_b   1.000
_cell.length_c   1.000
_cell.angle_alpha   90.00
_cell.angle_beta   90.00
_cell.angle_gamma   90.00
#
_symmetry.space_group_name_H-M   'P 1'
#
loop_
_entity.id
_entity.type
_entity.pdbx_description
1 polymer ?
#
loop_
_entity_poly.entity_id
_entity_poly.type
_entity_poly.pdbx_seq_one_letter_code
_entity_poly.pdbx_strand_id
1 'polypeptide(L)'
;MVGELVKKPEHEPRAFAVMPFVWSIGTIIGPAIGGTFARPAISMPSVFSPASIFAHFPYLLPNLLCAAILLISILFGYFFLIETHPDMQPWSTQEELDHTTAETPLMTAGATADYGVDLRADTYGTFNTVNINESKEWMLNADGTPRPASTSLKDKPKVFTRKIAMIVVALGIFTYHSMSYDHLLPIFLQDERVSTSSISQSPFNIPGGLGLAIRSVGTIMCINGIIALFIQAIIFPLFASWLGVWKTFVIVTVFHPVAYFIVPYLAFLPETSLYPGIYVCLAIRNFFSILGYPVLLILLKEAAPSRSVLGKVNGLAASAGAACRTIAPPIAGYLYGVGTQIGFTGLAWWGSGIVAIAGAFQILSIQRTKNKTATIRPMASFMRNAMPAEREEDVVHITVTDRDEV
;
A
#
# COMPACT_ATOMS: atom_id res chain seq x y z
N MET A 1 5.79 -18.58 -1.51
CA MET A 1 6.53 -18.92 -0.27
C MET A 1 5.69 -18.83 1.01
N VAL A 2 5.19 -17.66 1.48
CA VAL A 2 4.43 -17.62 2.76
C VAL A 2 3.21 -18.54 2.73
N GLY A 3 2.43 -18.56 1.64
CA GLY A 3 1.31 -19.49 1.47
C GLY A 3 1.73 -20.96 1.38
N GLU A 4 2.93 -21.25 0.88
CA GLU A 4 3.47 -22.63 0.80
C GLU A 4 3.98 -23.13 2.16
N LEU A 5 4.45 -22.23 3.03
CA LEU A 5 4.91 -22.55 4.38
C LEU A 5 3.75 -22.89 5.32
N VAL A 6 2.53 -22.45 5.00
CA VAL A 6 1.34 -22.69 5.81
C VAL A 6 0.75 -24.06 5.47
N LYS A 7 1.02 -25.04 6.34
CA LYS A 7 0.48 -26.41 6.20
C LYS A 7 -1.01 -26.53 6.57
N LYS A 8 -1.53 -25.59 7.38
CA LYS A 8 -2.93 -25.60 7.86
C LYS A 8 -3.67 -24.37 7.33
N PRO A 9 -4.77 -24.54 6.56
CA PRO A 9 -5.55 -23.42 6.02
C PRO A 9 -6.02 -22.42 7.09
N GLU A 10 -6.28 -22.89 8.31
CA GLU A 10 -6.69 -22.06 9.45
C GLU A 10 -5.63 -21.02 9.88
N HIS A 11 -4.36 -21.28 9.60
CA HIS A 11 -3.24 -20.40 9.97
C HIS A 11 -2.84 -19.43 8.85
N GLU A 12 -3.40 -19.62 7.65
CA GLU A 12 -3.09 -18.82 6.47
C GLU A 12 -3.33 -17.32 6.73
N PRO A 13 -4.48 -16.89 7.28
CA PRO A 13 -4.70 -15.48 7.56
C PRO A 13 -3.71 -14.88 8.55
N ARG A 14 -3.27 -15.67 9.55
CA ARG A 14 -2.31 -15.19 10.56
C ARG A 14 -0.91 -15.05 9.98
N ALA A 15 -0.51 -15.94 9.07
CA ALA A 15 0.78 -15.85 8.39
C ALA A 15 0.84 -14.63 7.46
N PHE A 16 -0.23 -14.38 6.71
CA PHE A 16 -0.36 -13.19 5.87
C PHE A 16 -0.36 -11.88 6.66
N ALA A 17 -0.83 -11.94 7.91
CA ALA A 17 -0.83 -10.79 8.82
C ALA A 17 0.54 -10.29 9.25
N VAL A 18 1.57 -11.14 9.23
CA VAL A 18 2.93 -10.78 9.64
C VAL A 18 3.61 -9.86 8.62
N MET A 19 3.29 -9.99 7.34
CA MET A 19 4.05 -9.29 6.28
C MET A 19 4.00 -7.75 6.39
N PRO A 20 2.84 -7.08 6.51
CA PRO A 20 2.83 -5.62 6.65
C PRO A 20 3.28 -5.14 8.02
N PHE A 21 3.23 -6.01 9.04
CA PHE A 21 3.79 -5.69 10.34
C PHE A 21 5.32 -5.55 10.24
N VAL A 22 5.99 -6.51 9.59
CA VAL A 22 7.44 -6.43 9.31
C VAL A 22 7.76 -5.23 8.42
N TRP A 23 6.95 -4.95 7.40
CA TRP A 23 7.11 -3.75 6.58
C TRP A 23 7.04 -2.46 7.41
N SER A 24 6.08 -2.36 8.33
CA SER A 24 5.94 -1.21 9.24
C SER A 24 7.16 -1.05 10.15
N ILE A 25 7.75 -2.15 10.62
CA ILE A 25 9.01 -2.09 11.38
C ILE A 25 10.13 -1.50 10.49
N GLY A 26 10.21 -1.94 9.24
CA GLY A 26 11.19 -1.41 8.28
C GLY A 26 11.03 0.10 8.02
N THR A 27 9.80 0.60 7.89
CA THR A 27 9.53 2.03 7.67
C THR A 27 9.80 2.89 8.91
N ILE A 28 9.81 2.31 10.11
CA ILE A 28 10.20 2.98 11.36
C ILE A 28 11.74 2.98 11.51
N ILE A 29 12.36 1.81 11.37
CA ILE A 29 13.80 1.63 11.63
C ILE A 29 14.66 2.29 10.53
N GLY A 30 14.25 2.21 9.27
CA GLY A 30 15.02 2.75 8.14
C GLY A 30 15.37 4.23 8.28
N PRO A 31 14.38 5.13 8.46
CA PRO A 31 14.64 6.55 8.68
C PRO A 31 15.38 6.84 9.99
N ALA A 32 15.18 6.03 11.04
CA ALA A 32 15.93 6.16 12.28
C ALA A 32 17.43 5.89 12.07
N ILE A 33 17.78 4.86 11.32
CA ILE A 33 19.17 4.56 10.94
C ILE A 33 19.72 5.69 10.05
N GLY A 34 18.99 6.05 8.99
CA GLY A 34 19.41 7.08 8.04
C GLY A 34 19.61 8.44 8.70
N GLY A 35 18.72 8.86 9.59
CA GLY A 35 18.79 10.16 10.27
C GLY A 35 19.85 10.22 11.38
N THR A 36 19.98 9.15 12.17
CA THR A 36 20.89 9.14 13.33
C THR A 36 22.35 8.97 12.91
N PHE A 37 22.60 8.08 11.95
CA PHE A 37 23.96 7.73 11.52
C PHE A 37 24.45 8.50 10.30
N ALA A 38 23.62 9.34 9.67
CA ALA A 38 24.09 10.27 8.65
C ALA A 38 25.07 11.29 9.23
N ARG A 39 26.12 11.60 8.45
CA ARG A 39 27.18 12.57 8.79
C ARG A 39 27.74 12.32 10.20
N PRO A 40 28.26 11.11 10.48
CA PRO A 40 28.63 10.68 11.84
C PRO A 40 29.70 11.56 12.50
N ALA A 41 30.63 12.14 11.72
CA ALA A 41 31.66 13.04 12.23
C ALA A 41 31.09 14.37 12.79
N ILE A 42 29.90 14.79 12.33
CA ILE A 42 29.21 16.00 12.80
C ILE A 42 28.19 15.65 13.88
N SER A 43 27.50 14.53 13.70
CA SER A 43 26.41 14.13 14.57
C SER A 43 26.92 13.47 15.88
N MET A 44 28.07 12.79 15.83
CA MET A 44 28.72 12.08 16.96
C MET A 44 30.23 12.38 17.03
N PRO A 45 30.62 13.64 17.35
CA PRO A 45 32.02 14.07 17.34
C PRO A 45 32.90 13.40 18.41
N SER A 46 32.30 12.82 19.46
CA SER A 46 33.02 12.06 20.49
C SER A 46 33.46 10.66 20.04
N VAL A 47 32.80 10.09 19.03
CA VAL A 47 33.07 8.72 18.54
C VAL A 47 33.81 8.75 17.21
N PHE A 48 33.50 9.71 16.34
CA PHE A 48 34.07 9.83 15.01
C PHE A 48 34.90 11.09 14.86
N SER A 49 36.21 10.92 14.68
CA SER A 49 37.11 12.04 14.38
C SER A 49 36.78 12.67 13.01
N PRO A 50 36.92 14.00 12.86
CA PRO A 50 36.82 14.69 11.58
C PRO A 50 37.81 14.21 10.49
N ALA A 51 38.89 13.52 10.88
CA ALA A 51 39.86 12.93 9.95
C ALA A 51 39.51 11.49 9.52
N SER A 52 38.38 10.92 10.00
CA SER A 52 37.99 9.54 9.70
C SER A 52 37.44 9.38 8.29
N ILE A 53 37.47 8.14 7.77
CA ILE A 53 36.81 7.78 6.50
C ILE A 53 35.32 8.16 6.47
N PHE A 54 34.67 8.17 7.63
CA PHE A 54 33.26 8.52 7.78
C PHE A 54 33.00 10.04 7.74
N ALA A 55 34.03 10.86 7.91
CA ALA A 55 33.95 12.29 7.62
C ALA A 55 34.05 12.56 6.10
N HIS A 56 34.88 11.79 5.40
CA HIS A 56 35.01 11.88 3.94
C HIS A 56 33.78 11.30 3.22
N PHE A 57 33.25 10.17 3.71
CA PHE A 57 32.02 9.54 3.20
C PHE A 57 30.88 9.59 4.24
N PRO A 58 30.11 10.70 4.29
CA PRO A 58 29.14 10.96 5.35
C PRO A 58 27.95 9.99 5.41
N TYR A 59 27.70 9.23 4.34
CA TYR A 59 26.60 8.25 4.25
C TYR A 59 27.08 6.80 4.23
N LEU A 60 28.39 6.55 4.39
CA LEU A 60 28.93 5.19 4.38
C LEU A 60 28.42 4.36 5.56
N LEU A 61 28.43 4.94 6.77
CA LEU A 61 28.00 4.25 8.00
C LEU A 61 26.54 3.76 7.95
N PRO A 62 25.52 4.58 7.62
CA PRO A 62 24.14 4.09 7.54
C PRO A 62 23.97 3.02 6.44
N ASN A 63 24.69 3.13 5.32
CA ASN A 63 24.65 2.11 4.27
C ASN A 63 25.29 0.78 4.72
N LEU A 64 26.39 0.81 5.46
CA LEU A 64 27.01 -0.40 6.03
C LEU A 64 26.09 -1.08 7.05
N LEU A 65 25.37 -0.31 7.87
CA LEU A 65 24.37 -0.85 8.80
C LEU A 65 23.23 -1.54 8.04
N CYS A 66 22.69 -0.90 7.00
CA CYS A 66 21.68 -1.52 6.13
C CYS A 66 22.20 -2.81 5.47
N ALA A 67 23.43 -2.79 4.95
CA ALA A 67 24.06 -3.97 4.34
C ALA A 67 24.25 -5.11 5.35
N ALA A 68 24.63 -4.80 6.60
CA ALA A 68 24.77 -5.80 7.66
C ALA A 68 23.42 -6.43 8.02
N ILE A 69 22.35 -5.63 8.15
CA ILE A 69 20.99 -6.15 8.40
C ILE A 69 20.54 -7.06 7.25
N LEU A 70 20.79 -6.66 6.00
CA LEU A 70 20.47 -7.48 4.83
C LEU A 70 21.27 -8.78 4.80
N LEU A 71 22.56 -8.73 5.12
CA LEU A 71 23.41 -9.93 5.20
C LEU A 71 22.90 -10.89 6.28
N ILE A 72 22.51 -10.36 7.45
CA ILE A 72 21.88 -11.17 8.50
C ILE A 72 20.60 -11.82 7.96
N SER A 73 19.72 -11.08 7.29
CA SER A 73 18.51 -11.64 6.68
C SER A 73 18.82 -12.76 5.66
N ILE A 74 19.86 -12.61 4.84
CA ILE A 74 20.30 -13.65 3.90
C ILE A 74 20.79 -14.89 4.65
N LEU A 75 21.62 -14.72 5.68
CA LEU A 75 22.10 -15.83 6.50
C LEU A 75 20.94 -16.55 7.19
N PHE A 76 19.97 -15.81 7.72
CA PHE A 76 18.77 -16.40 8.31
C PHE A 76 17.95 -17.18 7.29
N GLY A 77 17.75 -16.63 6.08
CA GLY A 77 17.11 -17.33 4.98
C GLY A 77 17.86 -18.62 4.59
N TYR A 78 19.18 -18.56 4.51
CA TYR A 78 20.00 -19.72 4.14
C TYR A 78 19.98 -20.84 5.20
N PHE A 79 20.08 -20.50 6.49
CA PHE A 79 20.19 -21.51 7.55
C PHE A 79 18.85 -22.00 8.10
N PHE A 80 17.80 -21.17 8.08
CA PHE A 80 16.52 -21.50 8.75
C PHE A 80 15.36 -21.73 7.78
N LEU A 81 15.46 -21.29 6.53
CA LEU A 81 14.37 -21.45 5.57
C LEU A 81 14.41 -22.86 4.98
N ILE A 82 13.34 -23.61 5.20
CA ILE A 82 13.20 -24.96 4.68
C ILE A 82 12.72 -24.84 3.23
N GLU A 83 13.34 -25.62 2.34
CA GLU A 83 12.98 -25.71 0.93
C GLU A 83 11.48 -26.04 0.77
N THR A 84 10.76 -25.19 0.03
CA THR A 84 9.32 -25.36 -0.19
C THR A 84 9.01 -26.10 -1.49
N HIS A 85 9.98 -26.25 -2.39
CA HIS A 85 9.81 -26.98 -3.64
C HIS A 85 9.52 -28.47 -3.38
N PRO A 86 8.40 -29.03 -3.89
CA PRO A 86 8.00 -30.42 -3.62
C PRO A 86 9.12 -31.43 -3.90
N ASP A 87 9.83 -31.22 -5.01
CA ASP A 87 10.84 -32.17 -5.47
C ASP A 87 12.19 -32.06 -4.74
N MET A 88 12.42 -30.97 -4.00
CA MET A 88 13.70 -30.70 -3.31
C MET A 88 13.56 -30.72 -1.78
N GLN A 89 12.42 -31.20 -1.27
CA GLN A 89 12.26 -31.39 0.16
C GLN A 89 13.11 -32.57 0.63
N PRO A 90 13.80 -32.48 1.78
CA PRO A 90 14.70 -33.53 2.26
C PRO A 90 14.01 -34.88 2.57
N TRP A 91 12.67 -34.91 2.55
CA TRP A 91 11.83 -36.09 2.76
C TRP A 91 11.05 -36.52 1.49
N SER A 92 11.32 -35.93 0.32
CA SER A 92 10.63 -36.32 -0.92
C SER A 92 11.04 -37.75 -1.32
N THR A 93 10.04 -38.59 -1.60
CA THR A 93 10.25 -39.98 -2.02
C THR A 93 10.16 -40.08 -3.55
N GLN A 94 10.93 -40.97 -4.20
CA GLN A 94 10.93 -41.11 -5.67
C GLN A 94 9.53 -41.35 -6.27
N GLU A 95 8.64 -42.00 -5.50
CA GLU A 95 7.25 -42.31 -5.88
C GLU A 95 6.33 -41.06 -5.87
N GLU A 96 6.65 -40.02 -5.08
CA GLU A 96 5.94 -38.73 -5.07
C GLU A 96 6.37 -37.81 -6.24
N LEU A 97 7.59 -37.98 -6.74
CA LEU A 97 8.14 -37.24 -7.87
C LEU A 97 7.47 -37.64 -9.20
N ASP A 98 7.15 -38.92 -9.37
CA ASP A 98 6.55 -39.45 -10.61
C ASP A 98 5.12 -38.94 -10.86
N HIS A 99 4.44 -38.44 -9.83
CA HIS A 99 3.08 -37.88 -9.91
C HIS A 99 3.04 -36.34 -9.92
N THR A 100 4.18 -35.67 -9.75
CA THR A 100 4.25 -34.21 -9.69
C THR A 100 4.60 -33.64 -11.06
N THR A 101 3.60 -33.54 -11.95
CA THR A 101 3.79 -32.88 -13.26
C THR A 101 3.82 -31.36 -13.05
N ALA A 102 4.97 -30.85 -12.62
CA ALA A 102 5.22 -29.41 -12.53
C ALA A 102 5.41 -28.84 -13.95
N GLU A 103 4.31 -28.60 -14.67
CA GLU A 103 4.31 -27.62 -15.76
C GLU A 103 4.44 -26.21 -15.14
N THR A 104 5.65 -25.86 -14.71
CA THR A 104 6.00 -24.49 -14.33
C THR A 104 6.03 -23.62 -15.59
N PRO A 105 5.21 -22.56 -15.71
CA PRO A 105 5.46 -21.53 -16.69
C PRO A 105 6.70 -20.77 -16.26
N LEU A 106 7.75 -20.91 -17.05
CA LEU A 106 9.03 -20.21 -16.91
C LEU A 106 8.80 -18.70 -17.20
N MET A 107 8.41 -17.90 -16.20
CA MET A 107 8.44 -16.43 -16.30
C MET A 107 8.96 -15.77 -15.01
N THR A 108 10.28 -15.54 -15.04
CA THR A 108 11.04 -14.41 -14.46
C THR A 108 10.70 -13.99 -13.02
N ALA A 109 11.40 -14.62 -12.07
CA ALA A 109 11.74 -14.00 -10.79
C ALA A 109 12.70 -12.83 -11.05
N GLY A 110 12.15 -11.61 -11.15
CA GLY A 110 12.89 -10.35 -11.24
C GLY A 110 12.99 -9.66 -9.88
N ALA A 111 14.20 -9.26 -9.52
CA ALA A 111 14.65 -8.78 -8.20
C ALA A 111 14.15 -7.37 -7.77
N THR A 112 12.91 -6.98 -8.07
CA THR A 112 12.31 -5.71 -7.59
C THR A 112 10.84 -5.82 -7.21
N ALA A 113 10.37 -7.04 -6.91
CA ALA A 113 9.04 -7.24 -6.34
C ALA A 113 9.01 -6.63 -4.92
N ASP A 114 8.35 -5.49 -4.78
CA ASP A 114 7.62 -5.16 -3.55
C ASP A 114 6.81 -6.43 -3.19
N TYR A 115 7.29 -7.16 -2.17
CA TYR A 115 6.99 -8.58 -2.02
C TYR A 115 5.51 -8.81 -1.63
N GLY A 116 4.79 -9.47 -2.53
CA GLY A 116 3.87 -10.56 -2.19
C GLY A 116 2.60 -10.23 -1.42
N VAL A 117 1.64 -9.57 -2.06
CA VAL A 117 0.23 -9.92 -1.81
C VAL A 117 0.02 -11.31 -2.40
N ASP A 118 -0.06 -12.33 -1.54
CA ASP A 118 -0.50 -13.65 -2.00
C ASP A 118 -1.93 -13.55 -2.53
N LEU A 119 -2.09 -14.10 -3.73
CA LEU A 119 -3.28 -14.04 -4.57
C LEU A 119 -4.37 -15.02 -4.08
N ARG A 120 -4.03 -15.94 -3.17
CA ARG A 120 -4.97 -16.93 -2.60
C ARG A 120 -5.45 -16.57 -1.21
N ALA A 121 -4.68 -15.77 -0.47
CA ALA A 121 -5.03 -15.39 0.88
C ALA A 121 -6.29 -14.50 0.88
N ASP A 122 -7.29 -14.87 1.68
CA ASP A 122 -8.42 -14.00 2.00
C ASP A 122 -8.01 -12.85 2.95
N THR A 123 -6.71 -12.53 3.03
CA THR A 123 -6.13 -11.67 4.06
C THR A 123 -5.21 -10.66 3.40
N TYR A 124 -5.61 -9.38 3.43
CA TYR A 124 -4.78 -8.29 2.98
C TYR A 124 -3.96 -7.78 4.15
N GLY A 125 -2.77 -8.36 4.32
CA GLY A 125 -1.85 -7.90 5.33
C GLY A 125 -2.28 -8.25 6.75
N THR A 126 -2.03 -7.37 7.76
CA THR A 126 -2.31 -7.57 9.20
C THR A 126 -3.81 -7.74 9.53
N PHE A 127 -4.67 -7.89 8.52
CA PHE A 127 -6.10 -7.71 8.63
C PHE A 127 -6.89 -8.89 8.09
N ASN A 128 -7.87 -9.30 8.91
CA ASN A 128 -9.20 -9.85 8.64
C ASN A 128 -9.38 -10.70 7.36
N THR A 129 -9.97 -11.89 7.53
CA THR A 129 -10.54 -12.64 6.40
C THR A 129 -11.61 -11.80 5.71
N VAL A 130 -11.33 -11.33 4.49
CA VAL A 130 -12.29 -10.66 3.60
C VAL A 130 -13.10 -11.75 2.94
N ASN A 131 -14.27 -12.07 3.52
CA ASN A 131 -15.23 -12.96 2.89
C ASN A 131 -15.96 -12.19 1.80
N ILE A 132 -15.65 -12.53 0.55
CA ILE A 132 -16.41 -12.07 -0.61
C ILE A 132 -17.58 -13.03 -0.77
N ASN A 133 -18.77 -12.62 -0.33
CA ASN A 133 -19.98 -13.38 -0.61
C ASN A 133 -20.34 -13.19 -2.09
N GLU A 134 -20.13 -14.24 -2.90
CA GLU A 134 -20.56 -14.28 -4.30
C GLU A 134 -21.97 -14.87 -4.39
N SER A 135 -22.93 -14.10 -4.91
CA SER A 135 -24.23 -14.63 -5.33
C SER A 135 -23.99 -15.63 -6.47
N LYS A 136 -24.24 -16.92 -6.22
CA LYS A 136 -24.14 -17.96 -7.26
C LYS A 136 -25.40 -17.90 -8.12
N GLU A 137 -25.23 -17.60 -9.41
CA GLU A 137 -26.30 -17.74 -10.39
C GLU A 137 -26.33 -19.18 -10.90
N TRP A 138 -27.48 -19.84 -10.78
CA TRP A 138 -27.72 -21.17 -11.35
C TRP A 138 -28.76 -21.06 -12.46
N MET A 139 -28.45 -21.60 -13.63
CA MET A 139 -29.46 -21.82 -14.66
C MET A 139 -30.23 -23.09 -14.32
N LEU A 140 -31.49 -22.92 -13.97
CA LEU A 140 -32.42 -24.02 -13.75
C LEU A 140 -33.15 -24.33 -15.06
N ASN A 141 -33.39 -25.61 -15.32
CA ASN A 141 -34.39 -26.02 -16.29
C ASN A 141 -35.80 -25.73 -15.73
N ALA A 142 -36.82 -25.74 -16.59
CA ALA A 142 -38.22 -25.51 -16.17
C ALA A 142 -38.74 -26.55 -15.15
N ASP A 143 -38.05 -27.68 -15.03
CA ASP A 143 -38.32 -28.75 -14.05
C ASP A 143 -37.58 -28.55 -12.71
N GLY A 144 -36.86 -27.43 -12.54
CA GLY A 144 -36.07 -27.13 -11.33
C GLY A 144 -34.75 -27.91 -11.23
N THR A 145 -34.38 -28.69 -12.26
CA THR A 145 -33.08 -29.37 -12.27
C THR A 145 -31.97 -28.39 -12.68
N PRO A 146 -30.77 -28.48 -12.08
CA PRO A 146 -29.64 -27.68 -12.50
C PRO A 146 -29.24 -28.06 -13.92
N ARG A 147 -29.30 -27.10 -14.85
CA ARG A 147 -28.82 -27.33 -16.20
C ARG A 147 -27.29 -27.52 -16.13
N PRO A 148 -26.71 -28.63 -16.63
CA PRO A 148 -25.26 -28.77 -16.65
C PRO A 148 -24.70 -27.56 -17.39
N ALA A 149 -23.70 -26.91 -16.79
CA ALA A 149 -23.02 -25.80 -17.43
C ALA A 149 -22.63 -26.26 -18.83
N SER A 150 -23.24 -25.67 -19.86
CA SER A 150 -22.81 -25.86 -21.22
C SER A 150 -21.32 -25.53 -21.22
N THR A 151 -20.48 -26.55 -21.33
CA THR A 151 -19.03 -26.40 -21.48
C THR A 151 -18.77 -25.90 -22.89
N SER A 152 -19.33 -24.74 -23.23
CA SER A 152 -18.92 -23.99 -24.39
C SER A 152 -17.51 -23.54 -24.12
N LEU A 153 -16.55 -24.24 -24.73
CA LEU A 153 -15.13 -23.89 -24.83
C LEU A 153 -14.87 -22.46 -25.39
N LYS A 154 -15.92 -21.67 -25.67
CA LYS A 154 -15.87 -20.31 -26.21
C LYS A 154 -16.03 -19.19 -25.18
N ASP A 155 -16.46 -19.44 -23.94
CA ASP A 155 -16.58 -18.38 -22.92
C ASP A 155 -15.44 -18.47 -21.89
N LYS A 156 -14.20 -18.26 -22.35
CA LYS A 156 -13.15 -17.84 -21.41
C LYS A 156 -13.56 -16.44 -20.91
N PRO A 157 -13.81 -16.23 -19.61
CA PRO A 157 -14.20 -14.92 -19.11
C PRO A 157 -13.15 -13.90 -19.54
N LYS A 158 -13.58 -12.79 -20.17
CA LYS A 158 -12.67 -11.71 -20.57
C LYS A 158 -11.93 -11.22 -19.33
N VAL A 159 -10.64 -11.56 -19.26
CA VAL A 159 -9.77 -11.30 -18.11
C VAL A 159 -9.69 -9.80 -17.81
N PHE A 160 -9.63 -8.99 -18.87
CA PHE A 160 -9.57 -7.54 -18.78
C PHE A 160 -10.93 -6.95 -19.08
N THR A 161 -11.72 -6.75 -18.04
CA THR A 161 -12.95 -5.98 -18.11
C THR A 161 -12.63 -4.49 -17.98
N ARG A 162 -13.51 -3.63 -18.52
CA ARG A 162 -13.41 -2.17 -18.32
C ARG A 162 -13.34 -1.81 -16.83
N LYS A 163 -14.04 -2.55 -15.97
CA LYS A 163 -14.02 -2.37 -14.51
C LYS A 163 -12.63 -2.56 -13.92
N ILE A 164 -11.98 -3.69 -14.25
CA ILE A 164 -10.62 -3.99 -13.80
C ILE A 164 -9.65 -2.91 -14.30
N ALA A 165 -9.75 -2.54 -15.58
CA ALA A 165 -8.91 -1.49 -16.15
C ALA A 165 -9.06 -0.15 -15.39
N MET A 166 -10.29 0.26 -15.06
CA MET A 166 -10.51 1.49 -14.30
C MET A 166 -9.95 1.41 -12.87
N ILE A 167 -10.08 0.26 -12.18
CA ILE A 167 -9.50 0.10 -10.83
C ILE A 167 -7.97 0.10 -10.88
N VAL A 168 -7.37 -0.53 -11.90
CA VAL A 168 -5.91 -0.49 -12.13
C VAL A 168 -5.45 0.94 -12.39
N VAL A 169 -6.18 1.73 -13.18
CA VAL A 169 -5.89 3.15 -13.40
C VAL A 169 -6.00 3.94 -12.09
N ALA A 170 -7.03 3.69 -11.28
CA ALA A 170 -7.18 4.32 -9.96
C ALA A 170 -5.99 4.01 -9.04
N LEU A 171 -5.54 2.74 -9.03
CA LEU A 171 -4.36 2.32 -8.29
C LEU A 171 -3.08 2.99 -8.80
N GLY A 172 -2.93 3.12 -10.12
CA GLY A 172 -1.82 3.84 -10.73
C GLY A 172 -1.77 5.31 -10.31
N ILE A 173 -2.91 6.01 -10.39
CA ILE A 173 -3.03 7.41 -9.95
C ILE A 173 -2.70 7.53 -8.46
N PHE A 174 -3.28 6.65 -7.62
CA PHE A 174 -3.02 6.62 -6.18
C PHE A 174 -1.53 6.43 -5.86
N THR A 175 -0.91 5.41 -6.46
CA THR A 175 0.49 5.10 -6.21
C THR A 175 1.43 6.19 -6.73
N TYR A 176 1.09 6.85 -7.84
CA TYR A 176 1.83 8.00 -8.36
C TYR A 176 1.85 9.15 -7.33
N HIS A 177 0.68 9.71 -7.00
CA HIS A 177 0.65 10.89 -6.13
C HIS A 177 1.12 10.54 -4.72
N SER A 178 0.87 9.30 -4.26
CA SER A 178 1.37 8.84 -2.97
C SER A 178 2.90 8.82 -2.94
N MET A 179 3.53 8.22 -3.95
CA MET A 179 4.99 8.16 -4.02
C MET A 179 5.62 9.55 -4.16
N SER A 180 4.97 10.46 -4.88
CA SER A 180 5.41 11.86 -4.96
C SER A 180 5.47 12.51 -3.58
N TYR A 181 4.45 12.31 -2.74
CA TYR A 181 4.44 12.84 -1.37
C TYR A 181 5.60 12.29 -0.55
N ASP A 182 5.80 10.96 -0.58
CA ASP A 182 6.79 10.28 0.25
C ASP A 182 8.22 10.68 -0.13
N HIS A 183 8.43 11.02 -1.41
CA HIS A 183 9.69 11.59 -1.90
C HIS A 183 9.85 13.07 -1.56
N LEU A 184 8.81 13.89 -1.76
CA LEU A 184 8.85 15.34 -1.53
C LEU A 184 8.98 15.70 -0.05
N LEU A 185 8.40 14.90 0.84
CA LEU A 185 8.34 15.23 2.27
C LEU A 185 9.75 15.38 2.87
N PRO A 186 10.67 14.39 2.84
CA PRO A 186 12.00 14.56 3.41
C PRO A 186 12.79 15.71 2.77
N ILE A 187 12.63 15.93 1.46
CA ILE A 187 13.27 17.03 0.74
C ILE A 187 12.78 18.36 1.30
N PHE A 188 11.47 18.57 1.36
CA PHE A 188 10.85 19.79 1.88
C PHE A 188 11.19 20.04 3.36
N LEU A 189 11.22 18.98 4.19
CA LEU A 189 11.60 19.12 5.59
C LEU A 189 13.06 19.59 5.75
N GLN A 190 13.97 19.13 4.87
CA GLN A 190 15.40 19.43 4.95
C GLN A 190 15.79 20.73 4.23
N ASP A 191 15.11 21.07 3.14
CA ASP A 191 15.44 22.21 2.27
C ASP A 191 15.43 23.54 3.03
N GLU A 192 16.25 24.50 2.59
CA GLU A 192 16.55 25.70 3.35
C GLU A 192 15.30 26.54 3.62
N ARG A 193 15.19 27.02 4.86
CA ARG A 193 14.10 27.91 5.27
C ARG A 193 14.47 29.35 4.90
N VAL A 194 13.70 29.95 4.00
CA VAL A 194 13.88 31.37 3.65
C VAL A 194 13.25 32.25 4.72
N SER A 195 14.02 33.21 5.25
CA SER A 195 13.60 34.10 6.33
C SER A 195 12.31 34.87 6.00
N THR A 196 11.37 34.86 6.95
CA THR A 196 10.03 35.48 6.87
C THR A 196 10.03 36.97 6.53
N SER A 197 11.14 37.66 6.73
CA SER A 197 11.34 39.08 6.38
C SER A 197 11.37 39.36 4.87
N SER A 198 11.60 38.34 4.03
CA SER A 198 11.67 38.46 2.56
C SER A 198 10.42 37.92 1.86
N ILE A 199 9.45 37.40 2.62
CA ILE A 199 8.26 36.76 2.07
C ILE A 199 7.26 37.85 1.69
N SER A 200 7.13 38.11 0.39
CA SER A 200 5.98 38.79 -0.17
C SER A 200 4.70 38.13 0.35
N GLN A 201 3.78 38.90 0.94
CA GLN A 201 2.55 38.43 1.61
C GLN A 201 1.55 37.67 0.71
N SER A 202 1.95 37.27 -0.50
CA SER A 202 1.11 36.46 -1.38
C SER A 202 1.04 35.02 -0.85
N PRO A 203 -0.17 34.45 -0.64
CA PRO A 203 -0.36 33.06 -0.21
C PRO A 203 0.14 32.03 -1.26
N PHE A 204 0.56 32.51 -2.43
CA PHE A 204 1.09 31.73 -3.55
C PHE A 204 2.62 31.77 -3.64
N ASN A 205 3.32 32.44 -2.72
CA ASN A 205 4.78 32.52 -2.72
C ASN A 205 5.33 31.80 -1.48
N ILE A 206 5.80 30.56 -1.68
CA ILE A 206 6.33 29.69 -0.61
C ILE A 206 7.79 29.41 -0.96
N PRO A 207 8.72 30.27 -0.52
CA PRO A 207 10.12 30.11 -0.84
C PRO A 207 10.76 29.10 0.12
N GLY A 208 11.19 27.96 -0.44
CA GLY A 208 12.02 26.97 0.25
C GLY A 208 11.25 25.93 1.08
N GLY A 209 11.98 25.32 2.01
CA GLY A 209 11.52 24.27 2.92
C GLY A 209 11.50 24.68 4.39
N LEU A 210 11.70 23.70 5.29
CA LEU A 210 11.65 23.92 6.74
C LEU A 210 13.03 24.03 7.41
N GLY A 211 14.11 23.72 6.70
CA GLY A 211 15.50 23.84 7.18
C GLY A 211 15.85 22.89 8.34
N LEU A 212 15.16 21.74 8.45
CA LEU A 212 15.37 20.81 9.56
C LEU A 212 16.65 20.00 9.35
N ALA A 213 17.36 19.73 10.46
CA ALA A 213 18.51 18.85 10.44
C ALA A 213 18.12 17.41 10.05
N ILE A 214 19.03 16.70 9.36
CA ILE A 214 18.84 15.31 8.90
C ILE A 214 18.38 14.38 10.04
N ARG A 215 18.93 14.56 11.24
CA ARG A 215 18.51 13.80 12.42
C ARG A 215 17.04 14.03 12.77
N SER A 216 16.60 15.29 12.79
CA SER A 216 15.21 15.65 13.07
C SER A 216 14.26 15.10 12.01
N VAL A 217 14.64 15.17 10.73
CA VAL A 217 13.88 14.55 9.63
C VAL A 217 13.74 13.05 9.84
N GLY A 218 14.83 12.34 10.19
CA GLY A 218 14.79 10.92 10.52
C GLY A 218 13.87 10.60 11.69
N THR A 219 13.90 11.41 12.76
CA THR A 219 12.99 11.26 13.91
C THR A 219 11.53 11.47 13.52
N ILE A 220 11.23 12.50 12.73
CA ILE A 220 9.86 12.78 12.23
C ILE A 220 9.37 11.59 11.40
N MET A 221 10.19 11.06 10.50
CA MET A 221 9.85 9.92 9.66
C MET A 221 9.67 8.61 10.47
N CYS A 222 10.47 8.42 11.52
CA CYS A 222 10.30 7.31 12.47
C CYS A 222 8.96 7.38 13.19
N ILE A 223 8.60 8.55 13.74
CA ILE A 223 7.30 8.78 14.40
C ILE A 223 6.16 8.63 13.38
N ASN A 224 6.36 9.09 12.14
CA ASN A 224 5.41 8.89 11.05
C ASN A 224 5.10 7.40 10.83
N GLY A 225 6.11 6.53 10.87
CA GLY A 225 5.92 5.07 10.79
C GLY A 225 5.08 4.51 11.93
N ILE A 226 5.24 5.02 13.16
CA ILE A 226 4.41 4.63 14.32
C ILE A 226 2.96 5.09 14.14
N ILE A 227 2.75 6.34 13.70
CA ILE A 227 1.41 6.87 13.39
C ILE A 227 0.76 6.02 12.30
N ALA A 228 1.53 5.69 11.26
CA ALA A 228 1.06 4.83 10.17
C ALA A 228 0.63 3.46 10.67
N LEU A 229 1.46 2.80 11.50
CA LEU A 229 1.14 1.51 12.09
C LEU A 229 -0.14 1.56 12.94
N PHE A 230 -0.34 2.61 13.74
CA PHE A 230 -1.55 2.80 14.54
C PHE A 230 -2.80 2.94 13.66
N ILE A 231 -2.74 3.79 12.62
CA ILE A 231 -3.84 4.00 11.67
C ILE A 231 -4.16 2.69 10.94
N GLN A 232 -3.13 1.97 10.50
CA GLN A 232 -3.28 0.69 9.83
C GLN A 232 -3.93 -0.33 10.77
N ALA A 233 -3.37 -0.54 11.96
CA ALA A 233 -3.77 -1.60 12.89
C ALA A 233 -5.16 -1.41 13.50
N ILE A 234 -5.54 -0.16 13.79
CA ILE A 234 -6.75 0.17 14.56
C ILE A 234 -7.78 0.90 13.70
N ILE A 235 -7.39 1.98 13.04
CA ILE A 235 -8.36 2.87 12.37
C ILE A 235 -8.92 2.22 11.11
N PHE A 236 -8.08 1.62 10.26
CA PHE A 236 -8.53 1.03 9.01
C PHE A 236 -9.61 -0.06 9.21
N PRO A 237 -9.44 -1.07 10.09
CA PRO A 237 -10.46 -2.10 10.33
C PRO A 237 -11.79 -1.52 10.85
N LEU A 238 -11.73 -0.54 11.75
CA LEU A 238 -12.92 0.12 12.30
C LEU A 238 -13.66 0.89 11.20
N PHE A 239 -12.93 1.66 10.40
CA PHE A 239 -13.53 2.51 9.38
C PHE A 239 -14.11 1.66 8.23
N ALA A 240 -13.38 0.64 7.79
CA ALA A 240 -13.80 -0.24 6.70
C ALA A 240 -14.97 -1.14 7.09
N SER A 241 -15.06 -1.60 8.34
CA SER A 241 -16.21 -2.35 8.84
C SER A 241 -17.45 -1.47 9.09
N TRP A 242 -17.25 -0.23 9.55
CA TRP A 242 -18.36 0.70 9.81
C TRP A 242 -19.00 1.26 8.54
N LEU A 243 -18.20 1.71 7.57
CA LEU A 243 -18.70 2.35 6.34
C LEU A 243 -18.80 1.40 5.15
N GLY A 244 -18.13 0.25 5.21
CA GLY A 244 -17.92 -0.63 4.07
C GLY A 244 -16.80 -0.14 3.14
N VAL A 245 -16.34 -1.05 2.28
CA VAL A 245 -15.19 -0.85 1.38
C VAL A 245 -15.43 0.29 0.40
N TRP A 246 -16.58 0.32 -0.28
CA TRP A 246 -16.88 1.31 -1.31
C TRP A 246 -16.99 2.75 -0.76
N LYS A 247 -17.69 2.96 0.37
CA LYS A 247 -17.79 4.31 0.95
C LYS A 247 -16.43 4.78 1.47
N THR A 248 -15.66 3.88 2.06
CA THR A 248 -14.27 4.16 2.48
C THR A 248 -13.43 4.60 1.28
N PHE A 249 -13.51 3.88 0.15
CA PHE A 249 -12.82 4.24 -1.09
C PHE A 249 -13.13 5.67 -1.54
N VAL A 250 -14.43 6.00 -1.59
CA VAL A 250 -14.89 7.32 -2.05
C VAL A 250 -14.41 8.44 -1.13
N ILE A 251 -14.64 8.32 0.18
CA ILE A 251 -14.25 9.33 1.16
C ILE A 251 -12.74 9.55 1.10
N VAL A 252 -11.97 8.46 1.16
CA VAL A 252 -10.52 8.55 1.20
C VAL A 252 -9.96 9.19 -0.07
N THR A 253 -10.47 8.80 -1.24
CA THR A 253 -9.97 9.32 -2.52
C THR A 253 -10.38 10.77 -2.76
N VAL A 254 -11.60 11.16 -2.40
CA VAL A 254 -12.11 12.53 -2.58
C VAL A 254 -11.40 13.53 -1.66
N PHE A 255 -11.11 13.14 -0.42
CA PHE A 255 -10.51 14.04 0.56
C PHE A 255 -8.97 13.98 0.61
N HIS A 256 -8.34 12.97 0.02
CA HIS A 256 -6.87 12.87 -0.05
C HIS A 256 -6.17 14.15 -0.56
N PRO A 257 -6.67 14.86 -1.59
CA PRO A 257 -6.02 16.07 -2.11
C PRO A 257 -5.69 17.09 -1.02
N VAL A 258 -6.51 17.20 0.03
CA VAL A 258 -6.28 18.11 1.17
C VAL A 258 -4.88 17.92 1.76
N ALA A 259 -4.41 16.68 1.87
CA ALA A 259 -3.08 16.37 2.42
C ALA A 259 -1.93 17.02 1.64
N TYR A 260 -2.11 17.31 0.34
CA TYR A 260 -1.11 17.94 -0.51
C TYR A 260 -1.14 19.46 -0.41
N PHE A 261 -2.34 20.04 -0.39
CA PHE A 261 -2.49 21.50 -0.37
C PHE A 261 -2.10 22.11 0.97
N ILE A 262 -2.23 21.37 2.09
CA ILE A 262 -1.89 21.90 3.43
C ILE A 262 -0.38 21.93 3.71
N VAL A 263 0.42 21.03 3.14
CA VAL A 263 1.84 20.85 3.51
C VAL A 263 2.71 22.08 3.23
N PRO A 264 2.60 22.75 2.06
CA PRO A 264 3.38 23.96 1.80
C PRO A 264 3.20 25.05 2.87
N TYR A 265 2.02 25.11 3.51
CA TYR A 265 1.74 26.12 4.52
C TYR A 265 2.47 25.91 5.85
N LEU A 266 3.12 24.76 6.06
CA LEU A 266 4.01 24.52 7.19
C LEU A 266 5.16 25.53 7.25
N ALA A 267 5.59 26.06 6.10
CA ALA A 267 6.66 27.07 6.03
C ALA A 267 6.32 28.36 6.80
N PHE A 268 5.03 28.72 6.86
CA PHE A 268 4.54 29.91 7.56
C PHE A 268 4.33 29.71 9.06
N LEU A 269 4.40 28.48 9.57
CA LEU A 269 4.20 28.23 11.00
C LEU A 269 5.38 28.76 11.82
N PRO A 270 5.12 29.37 12.99
CA PRO A 270 6.18 29.72 13.93
C PRO A 270 6.85 28.44 14.47
N GLU A 271 8.09 28.57 14.93
CA GLU A 271 8.88 27.42 15.42
C GLU A 271 8.19 26.65 16.56
N THR A 272 7.41 27.33 17.39
CA THR A 272 6.65 26.74 18.49
C THR A 272 5.54 25.79 18.03
N SER A 273 4.93 26.06 16.88
CA SER A 273 3.80 25.29 16.32
C SER A 273 4.22 24.38 15.16
N LEU A 274 5.48 24.43 14.74
CA LEU A 274 5.97 23.72 13.55
C LEU A 274 5.86 22.19 13.69
N TYR A 275 6.41 21.62 14.77
CA TYR A 275 6.36 20.17 14.99
C TYR A 275 4.92 19.64 15.16
N PRO A 276 4.04 20.27 15.99
CA PRO A 276 2.62 19.92 16.00
C PRO A 276 1.99 19.98 14.61
N GLY A 277 2.26 21.03 13.83
CA GLY A 277 1.76 21.18 12.47
C GLY A 277 2.20 20.04 11.54
N ILE A 278 3.49 19.67 11.58
CA ILE A 278 4.03 18.54 10.81
C ILE A 278 3.27 17.25 11.15
N TYR A 279 3.12 16.93 12.43
CA TYR A 279 2.43 15.68 12.83
C TYR A 279 0.93 15.69 12.50
N VAL A 280 0.27 16.85 12.53
CA VAL A 280 -1.12 16.98 12.06
C VAL A 280 -1.20 16.71 10.55
N CYS A 281 -0.33 17.32 9.75
CA CYS A 281 -0.28 17.06 8.30
C CYS A 281 0.00 15.59 7.99
N LEU A 282 0.94 14.97 8.70
CA LEU A 282 1.28 13.55 8.54
C LEU A 282 0.13 12.63 8.99
N ALA A 283 -0.58 12.95 10.07
CA ALA A 283 -1.74 12.19 10.50
C ALA A 283 -2.87 12.24 9.45
N ILE A 284 -3.17 13.42 8.91
CA ILE A 284 -4.17 13.59 7.84
C ILE A 284 -3.76 12.79 6.59
N ARG A 285 -2.51 12.95 6.16
CA ARG A 285 -1.94 12.20 5.04
C ARG A 285 -2.03 10.69 5.24
N ASN A 286 -1.57 10.19 6.38
CA ASN A 286 -1.54 8.76 6.67
C ASN A 286 -2.94 8.18 6.78
N PHE A 287 -3.90 8.92 7.34
CA PHE A 287 -5.30 8.50 7.37
C PHE A 287 -5.81 8.20 5.96
N PHE A 288 -5.60 9.10 5.00
CA PHE A 288 -6.06 8.86 3.63
C PHE A 288 -5.20 7.83 2.89
N SER A 289 -3.88 7.90 3.00
CA SER A 289 -3.00 6.99 2.25
C SER A 289 -3.14 5.53 2.68
N ILE A 290 -3.16 5.28 4.00
CA ILE A 290 -3.16 3.93 4.55
C ILE A 290 -4.50 3.24 4.37
N LEU A 291 -5.62 3.98 4.43
CA LEU A 291 -6.94 3.42 4.14
C LEU A 291 -7.13 3.18 2.63
N GLY A 292 -6.51 3.99 1.77
CA GLY A 292 -6.74 3.97 0.32
C GLY A 292 -6.18 2.72 -0.36
N TYR A 293 -4.94 2.34 -0.05
CA TYR A 293 -4.25 1.24 -0.73
C TYR A 293 -4.95 -0.13 -0.53
N PRO A 294 -5.29 -0.57 0.70
CA PRO A 294 -5.98 -1.84 0.92
C PRO A 294 -7.37 -1.87 0.29
N VAL A 295 -8.12 -0.76 0.36
CA VAL A 295 -9.46 -0.68 -0.24
C VAL A 295 -9.41 -0.83 -1.76
N LEU A 296 -8.46 -0.18 -2.44
CA LEU A 296 -8.24 -0.34 -3.88
C LEU A 296 -7.95 -1.80 -4.26
N LEU A 297 -7.13 -2.50 -3.46
CA LEU A 297 -6.83 -3.90 -3.70
C LEU A 297 -8.03 -4.82 -3.46
N ILE A 298 -8.85 -4.55 -2.43
CA ILE A 298 -10.10 -5.29 -2.19
C ILE A 298 -11.07 -5.10 -3.37
N LEU A 299 -11.27 -3.86 -3.84
CA LEU A 299 -12.12 -3.57 -5.00
C LEU A 299 -11.62 -4.26 -6.27
N LEU A 300 -10.30 -4.33 -6.46
CA LEU A 300 -9.69 -5.05 -7.58
C LEU A 300 -10.02 -6.54 -7.52
N LYS A 301 -9.94 -7.16 -6.33
CA LYS A 301 -10.30 -8.56 -6.09
C LYS A 301 -11.79 -8.80 -6.32
N GLU A 302 -12.68 -7.92 -5.84
CA GLU A 302 -14.12 -8.01 -6.07
C GLU A 302 -14.49 -7.90 -7.56
N ALA A 303 -13.76 -7.07 -8.32
CA ALA A 303 -13.97 -6.88 -9.75
C ALA A 303 -13.48 -8.04 -10.61
N ALA A 304 -12.63 -8.93 -10.08
CA ALA A 304 -12.15 -10.09 -10.80
C ALA A 304 -13.30 -11.07 -11.10
N PRO A 305 -13.45 -11.55 -12.35
CA PRO A 305 -14.57 -12.41 -12.75
C PRO A 305 -14.44 -13.85 -12.21
N SER A 306 -13.22 -14.31 -11.92
CA SER A 306 -12.97 -15.61 -11.30
C SER A 306 -11.64 -15.63 -10.55
N ARG A 307 -11.52 -16.53 -9.56
CA ARG A 307 -10.27 -16.74 -8.80
C ARG A 307 -9.09 -17.17 -9.67
N SER A 308 -9.36 -17.83 -10.81
CA SER A 308 -8.33 -18.32 -11.74
C SER A 308 -7.59 -17.22 -12.52
N VAL A 309 -8.15 -16.01 -12.64
CA VAL A 309 -7.51 -14.87 -13.32
C VAL A 309 -6.96 -13.80 -12.37
N LEU A 310 -7.18 -13.96 -11.07
CA LEU A 310 -6.76 -12.99 -10.05
C LEU A 310 -5.25 -12.72 -10.10
N GLY A 311 -4.43 -13.74 -10.39
CA GLY A 311 -2.99 -13.55 -10.55
C GLY A 311 -2.59 -12.67 -11.73
N LYS A 312 -3.29 -12.77 -12.87
CA LYS A 312 -3.04 -11.89 -14.03
C LYS A 312 -3.47 -10.45 -13.74
N VAL A 313 -4.62 -10.29 -13.08
CA VAL A 313 -5.17 -8.98 -12.70
C VAL A 313 -4.26 -8.28 -11.70
N ASN A 314 -3.81 -8.99 -10.66
CA ASN A 314 -2.90 -8.43 -9.67
C ASN A 314 -1.50 -8.20 -10.24
N GLY A 315 -1.01 -9.06 -11.14
CA GLY A 315 0.24 -8.82 -11.87
C GLY A 315 0.19 -7.54 -12.71
N LEU A 316 -0.94 -7.27 -13.39
CA LEU A 316 -1.18 -6.01 -14.09
C LEU A 316 -1.19 -4.82 -13.11
N ALA A 317 -1.95 -4.94 -12.03
CA ALA A 317 -2.09 -3.88 -11.02
C ALA A 317 -0.75 -3.54 -10.34
N ALA A 318 0.04 -4.56 -9.98
CA ALA A 318 1.37 -4.40 -9.41
C ALA A 318 2.33 -3.74 -10.40
N SER A 319 2.33 -4.18 -11.66
CA SER A 319 3.15 -3.57 -12.72
C SER A 319 2.78 -2.11 -12.97
N ALA A 320 1.49 -1.80 -13.06
CA ALA A 320 1.00 -0.43 -13.24
C ALA A 320 1.40 0.45 -12.05
N GLY A 321 1.22 -0.05 -10.82
CA GLY A 321 1.64 0.64 -9.61
C GLY A 321 3.15 0.89 -9.59
N ALA A 322 3.97 -0.10 -9.95
CA ALA A 322 5.43 0.04 -10.02
C ALA A 322 5.86 1.08 -11.08
N ALA A 323 5.24 1.09 -12.26
CA ALA A 323 5.51 2.09 -13.29
C ALA A 323 5.21 3.51 -12.78
N CYS A 324 4.03 3.70 -12.16
CA CYS A 324 3.65 4.97 -11.55
C CYS A 324 4.62 5.41 -10.44
N ARG A 325 5.03 4.50 -9.54
CA ARG A 325 6.03 4.78 -8.49
C ARG A 325 7.41 5.11 -9.04
N THR A 326 7.78 4.56 -10.19
CA THR A 326 9.07 4.84 -10.85
C THR A 326 9.08 6.24 -11.44
N ILE A 327 7.96 6.68 -12.03
CA ILE A 327 7.84 7.96 -12.71
C ILE A 327 7.59 9.13 -11.72
N ALA A 328 6.94 8.85 -10.59
CA ALA A 328 6.55 9.88 -9.62
C ALA A 328 7.73 10.69 -9.04
N PRO A 329 8.79 10.09 -8.46
CA PRO A 329 9.89 10.85 -7.87
C PRO A 329 10.64 11.75 -8.87
N PRO A 330 11.01 11.30 -10.09
CA PRO A 330 11.63 12.19 -11.07
C PRO A 330 10.78 13.41 -11.43
N ILE A 331 9.48 13.23 -11.66
CA ILE A 331 8.59 14.36 -11.98
C ILE A 331 8.41 15.28 -10.77
N ALA A 332 8.19 14.72 -9.58
CA ALA A 332 8.03 15.49 -8.36
C ALA A 332 9.30 16.30 -8.03
N GLY A 333 10.48 15.67 -8.13
CA GLY A 333 11.77 16.32 -7.94
C GLY A 333 12.04 17.42 -8.98
N TYR A 334 11.69 17.19 -10.25
CA TYR A 334 11.77 18.22 -11.29
C TYR A 334 10.86 19.42 -10.98
N LEU A 335 9.59 19.18 -10.63
CA LEU A 335 8.65 20.23 -10.24
C LEU A 335 9.12 20.98 -8.99
N TYR A 336 9.73 20.28 -8.03
CA TYR A 336 10.30 20.90 -6.83
C TYR A 336 11.51 21.78 -7.17
N GLY A 337 12.39 21.31 -8.05
CA GLY A 337 13.54 22.07 -8.54
C GLY A 337 13.12 23.33 -9.30
N VAL A 338 12.15 23.22 -10.21
CA VAL A 338 11.56 24.39 -10.88
C VAL A 338 10.91 25.33 -9.87
N GLY A 339 10.15 24.78 -8.92
CA GLY A 339 9.55 25.51 -7.81
C GLY A 339 10.58 26.31 -7.02
N THR A 340 11.73 25.73 -6.73
CA THR A 340 12.83 26.40 -6.02
C THR A 340 13.39 27.58 -6.83
N GLN A 341 13.55 27.44 -8.15
CA GLN A 341 14.05 28.51 -9.03
C GLN A 341 13.08 29.70 -9.12
N ILE A 342 11.77 29.43 -9.14
CA ILE A 342 10.75 30.49 -9.21
C ILE A 342 10.31 31.01 -7.82
N GLY A 343 10.87 30.47 -6.73
CA GLY A 343 10.50 30.81 -5.36
C GLY A 343 9.16 30.22 -4.87
N PHE A 344 8.63 29.23 -5.56
CA PHE A 344 7.36 28.57 -5.24
C PHE A 344 7.51 27.04 -5.16
N THR A 345 8.02 26.53 -4.03
CA THR A 345 8.18 25.08 -3.78
C THR A 345 6.84 24.35 -3.65
N GLY A 346 5.76 25.08 -3.36
CA GLY A 346 4.38 24.58 -3.38
C GLY A 346 3.94 23.98 -4.73
N LEU A 347 4.64 24.29 -5.82
CA LEU A 347 4.36 23.77 -7.16
C LEU A 347 4.34 22.23 -7.20
N ALA A 348 5.32 21.57 -6.59
CA ALA A 348 5.41 20.11 -6.60
C ALA A 348 4.29 19.45 -5.79
N TRP A 349 3.93 20.06 -4.67
CA TRP A 349 2.84 19.63 -3.81
C TRP A 349 1.48 19.76 -4.49
N TRP A 350 1.19 20.93 -5.05
CA TRP A 350 -0.08 21.18 -5.72
C TRP A 350 -0.18 20.44 -7.05
N GLY A 351 0.92 20.26 -7.78
CA GLY A 351 0.96 19.40 -8.95
C GLY A 351 0.56 17.96 -8.60
N SER A 352 1.08 17.42 -7.50
CA SER A 352 0.66 16.10 -6.99
C SER A 352 -0.78 16.10 -6.49
N GLY A 353 -1.24 17.18 -5.86
CA GLY A 353 -2.62 17.39 -5.43
C GLY A 353 -3.62 17.41 -6.60
N ILE A 354 -3.26 18.02 -7.74
CA ILE A 354 -4.07 18.01 -8.97
C ILE A 354 -4.21 16.59 -9.51
N VAL A 355 -3.13 15.78 -9.47
CA VAL A 355 -3.22 14.36 -9.86
C VAL A 355 -4.14 13.57 -8.91
N ALA A 356 -4.10 13.86 -7.61
CA ALA A 356 -5.05 13.29 -6.65
C ALA A 356 -6.51 13.72 -6.93
N ILE A 357 -6.75 14.98 -7.31
CA ILE A 357 -8.07 15.49 -7.72
C ILE A 357 -8.55 14.76 -8.99
N ALA A 358 -7.67 14.54 -9.97
CA ALA A 358 -7.99 13.75 -11.16
C ALA A 358 -8.39 12.30 -10.77
N GLY A 359 -7.73 11.72 -9.76
CA GLY A 359 -8.14 10.45 -9.15
C GLY A 359 -9.54 10.49 -8.54
N ALA A 360 -9.91 11.58 -7.85
CA ALA A 360 -11.26 11.76 -7.31
C ALA A 360 -12.33 11.83 -8.42
N PHE A 361 -12.06 12.52 -9.53
CA PHE A 361 -12.95 12.54 -10.69
C PHE A 361 -13.03 11.17 -11.38
N GLN A 362 -11.93 10.41 -11.40
CA GLN A 362 -11.87 9.09 -12.02
C GLN A 362 -12.81 8.08 -11.36
N ILE A 363 -13.19 8.27 -10.09
CA ILE A 363 -14.19 7.45 -9.38
C ILE A 363 -15.51 7.35 -10.17
N LEU A 364 -15.93 8.45 -10.83
CA LEU A 364 -17.17 8.49 -11.61
C LEU A 364 -17.19 7.49 -12.78
N SER A 365 -16.01 7.09 -13.24
CA SER A 365 -15.85 6.13 -14.33
C SER A 365 -15.82 4.66 -13.86
N ILE A 366 -15.76 4.42 -12.54
CA ILE A 366 -15.74 3.07 -11.96
C ILE A 366 -17.19 2.59 -11.80
N GLN A 367 -17.57 1.58 -12.59
CA GLN A 367 -18.88 0.95 -12.47
C GLN A 367 -18.95 0.08 -11.21
N ARG A 368 -19.83 0.44 -10.28
CA ARG A 368 -20.10 -0.34 -9.06
C ARG A 368 -20.76 -1.67 -9.41
N THR A 369 -20.26 -2.77 -8.83
CA THR A 369 -20.93 -4.07 -8.87
C THR A 369 -21.93 -4.11 -7.71
N LYS A 370 -23.23 -4.16 -7.99
CA LYS A 370 -24.29 -4.11 -6.97
C LYS A 370 -24.45 -5.43 -6.18
N ASN A 371 -23.92 -6.55 -6.68
CA ASN A 371 -24.22 -7.91 -6.18
C ASN A 371 -23.05 -8.63 -5.47
N LYS A 372 -21.96 -7.92 -5.13
CA LYS A 372 -20.86 -8.47 -4.32
C LYS A 372 -20.64 -7.56 -3.11
N THR A 373 -20.63 -8.15 -1.92
CA THR A 373 -20.41 -7.45 -0.66
C THR A 373 -19.22 -8.09 0.05
N ALA A 374 -18.09 -7.38 0.15
CA ALA A 374 -17.04 -7.78 1.08
C ALA A 374 -17.44 -7.41 2.51
N THR A 375 -17.56 -8.42 3.38
CA THR A 375 -17.68 -8.23 4.82
C THR A 375 -16.31 -8.38 5.47
N ILE A 376 -15.96 -7.40 6.31
CA ILE A 376 -14.67 -7.36 7.02
C ILE A 376 -14.94 -7.71 8.49
N ARG A 377 -14.47 -8.87 8.97
CA ARG A 377 -14.64 -9.28 10.38
C ARG A 377 -13.46 -8.85 11.25
N PRO A 378 -13.64 -8.06 12.32
CA PRO A 378 -12.56 -7.70 13.25
C PRO A 378 -12.14 -8.90 14.14
N MET A 379 -10.83 -9.03 14.41
CA MET A 379 -10.26 -10.19 15.13
C MET A 379 -10.38 -10.13 16.67
N ALA A 380 -10.57 -8.94 17.28
CA ALA A 380 -10.61 -8.80 18.73
C ALA A 380 -12.03 -8.99 19.32
N SER A 381 -12.20 -9.95 20.23
CA SER A 381 -13.45 -10.18 20.98
C SER A 381 -13.94 -8.95 21.74
N PHE A 382 -13.02 -8.08 22.17
CA PHE A 382 -13.32 -6.81 22.85
C PHE A 382 -14.09 -5.82 21.96
N MET A 383 -13.92 -5.89 20.63
CA MET A 383 -14.62 -5.02 19.67
C MET A 383 -15.94 -5.62 19.17
N ARG A 384 -16.24 -6.89 19.48
CA ARG A 384 -17.53 -7.52 19.15
C ARG A 384 -18.72 -6.78 19.79
N ASN A 385 -18.49 -6.06 20.89
CA ASN A 385 -19.52 -5.32 21.62
C ASN A 385 -19.71 -3.86 21.13
N ALA A 386 -18.80 -3.34 20.29
CA ALA A 386 -18.86 -1.95 19.81
C ALA A 386 -19.67 -1.80 18.51
N MET A 387 -20.05 -2.91 17.88
CA MET A 387 -20.83 -2.92 16.64
C MET A 387 -22.14 -3.70 16.87
N PRO A 388 -23.30 -3.19 16.43
CA PRO A 388 -24.52 -3.98 16.46
C PRO A 388 -24.30 -5.25 15.65
N ALA A 389 -24.45 -6.40 16.32
CA ALA A 389 -24.40 -7.69 15.66
C ALA A 389 -25.60 -7.80 14.73
N GLU A 390 -25.40 -7.62 13.42
CA GLU A 390 -26.29 -8.26 12.46
C GLU A 390 -26.09 -9.76 12.64
N ARG A 391 -27.06 -10.41 13.31
CA ARG A 391 -27.26 -11.85 13.20
C ARG A 391 -27.50 -12.14 11.73
N GLU A 392 -26.47 -12.59 11.02
CA GLU A 392 -26.65 -13.34 9.78
C GLU A 392 -27.28 -14.68 10.18
N GLU A 393 -28.61 -14.75 10.19
CA GLU A 393 -29.26 -15.98 9.80
C GLU A 393 -28.79 -16.27 8.36
N ASP A 394 -28.32 -17.48 8.07
CA ASP A 394 -27.96 -17.94 6.72
C ASP A 394 -29.23 -17.99 5.84
N VAL A 395 -29.80 -16.83 5.55
CA VAL A 395 -30.96 -16.67 4.66
C VAL A 395 -30.42 -16.61 3.25
N VAL A 396 -30.49 -17.74 2.57
CA VAL A 396 -30.21 -17.80 1.13
C VAL A 396 -31.33 -17.07 0.40
N HIS A 397 -31.10 -15.82 0.01
CA HIS A 397 -31.99 -15.08 -0.87
C HIS A 397 -31.89 -15.64 -2.30
N ILE A 398 -32.87 -16.46 -2.68
CA ILE A 398 -33.01 -16.97 -4.04
C ILE A 398 -33.90 -16.01 -4.81
N THR A 399 -33.33 -15.28 -5.77
CA THR A 399 -34.11 -14.48 -6.73
C THR A 399 -34.20 -15.27 -8.03
N VAL A 400 -35.41 -15.71 -8.38
CA VAL A 400 -35.69 -16.36 -9.67
C VAL A 400 -36.19 -15.29 -10.63
N THR A 401 -35.48 -15.07 -11.72
CA THR A 401 -35.89 -14.17 -12.81
C THR A 401 -36.08 -14.98 -14.09
N ASP A 402 -37.28 -14.92 -14.66
CA ASP A 402 -37.55 -15.52 -15.96
C ASP A 402 -36.84 -14.73 -17.07
N ARG A 403 -36.32 -15.45 -18.06
CA ARG A 403 -35.50 -14.86 -19.14
C ARG A 403 -36.33 -14.18 -20.23
N ASP A 404 -37.65 -14.19 -20.09
CA ASP A 404 -38.60 -13.76 -21.13
C ASP A 404 -39.14 -12.32 -20.95
N GLU A 405 -38.58 -11.55 -20.01
CA GLU A 405 -38.83 -10.10 -19.89
C GLU A 405 -37.52 -9.30 -19.98
N VAL A 406 -36.92 -9.26 -21.19
CA VAL A 406 -35.95 -8.23 -21.59
C VAL A 406 -36.38 -7.60 -22.91
#